data_AF-W4V4J2-F1
#
_entry.id   AF-W4V4J2-F1
#
_cell.length_a   1.000
_cell.length_b   1.000
_cell.length_c   1.000
_cell.angle_alpha   90.00
_cell.angle_beta   90.00
_cell.angle_gamma   90.00
#
_symmetry.space_group_name_H-M   'P 1'
#
loop_
_entity.id
_entity.type
_entity.pdbx_description
1 polymer ?
#
loop_
_entity_poly.entity_id
_entity_poly.type
_entity_poly.pdbx_seq_one_letter_code
_entity_poly.pdbx_strand_id
1 'polypeptide(L)'
;MCNRPIRNGEIYLNGEKQKFKRYRDAVKRGICYLTEDRKNSGLFLHMSIAKNISSANLEAVSKRGWIIKKREYSLSDKYVKALSIKIPGLSYPISNLSGGNQQKCLIGKWLSTNPKVIIMDEPTRGIDVGAKREIHNLLRSLSEQGVGVIIVSSELPEIIGVADRIAVMHEGRLAGFLQGEQVSEENIMKLASGANLS
;
A
#
# COMPACT_ATOMS: atom_id res chain seq x y z
N MET A 1 -4.09 11.87 -12.41
CA MET A 1 -3.90 10.40 -12.45
C MET A 1 -3.38 10.01 -13.83
N CYS A 2 -2.27 9.29 -13.89
CA CYS A 2 -1.54 9.01 -15.12
C CYS A 2 -2.31 8.04 -16.04
N ASN A 3 -2.95 8.55 -17.09
CA ASN A 3 -3.64 7.77 -18.12
C ASN A 3 -2.66 7.32 -19.21
N ARG A 4 -1.52 6.74 -18.82
CA ARG A 4 -0.52 6.26 -19.78
C ARG A 4 -0.77 4.78 -20.07
N PRO A 5 -1.23 4.42 -21.28
CA PRO A 5 -1.38 3.03 -21.65
C PRO A 5 -0.02 2.34 -21.66
N ILE A 6 -0.01 1.06 -21.30
CA ILE A 6 1.16 0.19 -21.46
C ILE A 6 1.52 0.20 -22.95
N ARG A 7 2.74 0.66 -23.28
CA ARG A 7 3.20 0.68 -24.68
C ARG A 7 3.53 -0.72 -25.16
N ASN A 8 4.28 -1.48 -24.36
CA ASN A 8 4.71 -2.85 -24.60
C ASN A 8 4.83 -3.62 -23.27
N GLY A 9 4.84 -4.95 -23.34
CA GLY A 9 4.98 -5.84 -22.19
C GLY A 9 3.67 -6.51 -21.76
N GLU A 10 3.79 -7.43 -20.81
CA GLU A 10 2.68 -8.25 -20.34
C GLU A 10 2.65 -8.27 -18.82
N ILE A 11 1.45 -8.31 -18.25
CA ILE A 11 1.24 -8.43 -16.81
C ILE A 11 0.59 -9.77 -16.54
N TYR A 12 1.16 -10.54 -15.61
CA TYR A 12 0.62 -11.80 -15.15
C TYR A 12 0.31 -11.70 -13.66
N LEU A 13 -0.84 -12.25 -13.24
CA LEU A 13 -1.22 -12.38 -11.85
C LEU A 13 -1.62 -13.83 -11.61
N ASN A 14 -0.91 -14.54 -10.73
CA ASN A 14 -1.11 -15.97 -10.47
C ASN A 14 -1.07 -16.82 -11.76
N GLY A 15 -0.16 -16.51 -12.69
CA GLY A 15 -0.03 -17.19 -13.98
C GLY A 15 -1.03 -16.76 -15.05
N GLU A 16 -2.07 -15.99 -14.70
CA GLU A 16 -3.06 -15.50 -15.67
C GLU A 16 -2.66 -14.14 -16.24
N LYS A 17 -2.64 -14.03 -17.57
CA LYS A 17 -2.40 -12.77 -18.27
C LYS A 17 -3.51 -11.76 -17.98
N GLN A 18 -3.13 -10.59 -17.50
CA GLN A 18 -4.05 -9.51 -17.14
C GLN A 18 -4.08 -8.42 -18.21
N LYS A 19 -5.26 -7.80 -18.37
CA LYS A 19 -5.45 -6.58 -19.16
C LYS A 19 -6.35 -5.63 -18.37
N PHE A 20 -5.84 -4.43 -18.09
CA PHE A 20 -6.58 -3.40 -17.36
C PHE A 20 -6.93 -2.25 -18.30
N LYS A 21 -8.21 -1.87 -18.37
CA LYS A 21 -8.66 -0.67 -19.08
C LYS A 21 -8.78 0.52 -18.14
N ARG A 22 -9.11 0.25 -16.88
CA ARG A 22 -9.31 1.25 -15.83
C ARG A 22 -8.71 0.76 -14.52
N TYR A 23 -8.38 1.69 -13.63
CA TYR A 23 -7.85 1.40 -12.29
C TYR A 23 -8.73 0.39 -11.50
N ARG A 24 -10.06 0.53 -11.58
CA ARG A 24 -11.01 -0.39 -10.91
C ARG A 24 -10.86 -1.84 -11.38
N ASP A 25 -10.39 -2.09 -12.60
CA ASP A 25 -10.17 -3.45 -13.10
C ASP A 25 -9.04 -4.14 -12.31
N ALA A 26 -7.98 -3.40 -11.99
CA ALA A 26 -6.87 -3.89 -11.17
C ALA A 26 -7.33 -4.18 -9.74
N VAL A 27 -8.09 -3.27 -9.13
CA VAL A 27 -8.66 -3.47 -7.79
C VAL A 27 -9.55 -4.72 -7.72
N LYS A 28 -10.40 -4.95 -8.74
CA LYS A 28 -11.24 -6.17 -8.82
C LYS A 28 -10.44 -7.45 -8.94
N ARG A 29 -9.22 -7.39 -9.50
CA ARG A 29 -8.30 -8.52 -9.56
C ARG A 29 -7.46 -8.68 -8.29
N GLY A 30 -7.64 -7.79 -7.32
CA GLY A 30 -6.91 -7.79 -6.05
C GLY A 30 -5.56 -7.06 -6.11
N ILE A 31 -5.36 -6.16 -7.06
CA ILE A 31 -4.17 -5.30 -7.13
C ILE A 31 -4.53 -3.92 -6.61
N CYS A 32 -3.91 -3.50 -5.51
CA CYS A 32 -4.16 -2.22 -4.87
C CYS A 32 -2.92 -1.33 -4.91
N TYR A 33 -3.14 -0.02 -5.05
CA TYR A 33 -2.08 0.99 -5.02
C TYR A 33 -2.38 2.02 -3.94
N LEU A 34 -1.40 2.26 -3.08
CA LEU A 34 -1.39 3.27 -2.04
C LEU A 34 -0.44 4.37 -2.46
N THR A 35 -1.00 5.56 -2.60
CA THR A 35 -0.30 6.78 -2.97
C THR A 35 0.52 7.34 -1.82
N GLU A 36 1.62 7.99 -2.14
CA GLU A 36 2.41 8.82 -1.24
C GLU A 36 1.57 10.00 -0.71
N ASP A 37 0.81 10.66 -1.60
CA ASP A 37 -0.12 11.74 -1.23
C ASP A 37 -1.38 11.22 -0.51
N ARG A 38 -1.18 10.73 0.71
CA ARG A 38 -2.24 10.24 1.60
C ARG A 38 -3.35 11.26 1.80
N LYS A 39 -3.01 12.55 1.93
CA LYS A 39 -3.96 13.60 2.35
C LYS A 39 -4.90 14.01 1.21
N ASN A 40 -4.40 14.16 0.00
CA ASN A 40 -5.25 14.62 -1.12
C ASN A 40 -5.81 13.46 -1.94
N SER A 41 -5.10 12.32 -2.01
CA SER A 41 -5.44 11.21 -2.91
C SER A 41 -5.72 9.88 -2.21
N GLY A 42 -5.27 9.69 -0.96
CA GLY A 42 -5.45 8.43 -0.22
C GLY A 42 -6.70 8.37 0.66
N LEU A 43 -6.95 9.44 1.41
CA LEU A 43 -7.98 9.53 2.45
C LEU A 43 -8.98 10.66 2.18
N PHE A 44 -10.21 10.44 2.63
CA PHE A 44 -11.24 11.47 2.69
C PHE A 44 -11.19 12.13 4.07
N LEU A 45 -10.40 13.19 4.21
CA LEU A 45 -10.05 13.79 5.51
C LEU A 45 -11.25 14.24 6.35
N HIS A 46 -12.30 14.74 5.70
CA HIS A 46 -13.52 15.20 6.37
C HIS A 46 -14.52 14.08 6.67
N MET A 47 -14.24 12.85 6.23
CA MET A 47 -15.08 11.70 6.49
C MET A 47 -14.61 10.95 7.74
N SER A 48 -15.55 10.24 8.35
CA SER A 48 -15.27 9.39 9.50
C SER A 48 -14.25 8.28 9.16
N ILE A 49 -13.57 7.77 10.17
CA ILE A 49 -12.68 6.61 10.07
C ILE A 49 -13.40 5.40 9.45
N ALA A 50 -14.64 5.12 9.88
CA ALA A 50 -15.42 3.99 9.36
C ALA A 50 -15.60 4.06 7.83
N LYS A 51 -16.11 5.20 7.34
CA LYS A 51 -16.28 5.47 5.92
C LYS A 51 -14.97 5.43 5.13
N ASN A 52 -13.86 5.89 5.70
CA ASN A 52 -12.56 5.80 5.03
C ASN A 52 -12.16 4.34 4.81
N ILE A 53 -12.26 3.50 5.85
CA ILE A 53 -11.92 2.07 5.75
C ILE A 53 -12.88 1.34 4.80
N SER A 54 -14.19 1.61 4.85
CA SER A 54 -15.17 0.93 3.99
C SER A 54 -15.17 1.40 2.53
N SER A 55 -14.62 2.59 2.24
CA SER A 55 -14.77 3.25 0.93
C SER A 55 -14.23 2.46 -0.27
N ALA A 56 -13.24 1.59 -0.06
CA ALA A 56 -12.70 0.74 -1.13
C ALA A 56 -13.50 -0.57 -1.32
N ASN A 57 -14.33 -0.95 -0.34
CA ASN A 57 -15.16 -2.16 -0.38
C ASN A 57 -16.62 -1.86 -0.03
N LEU A 58 -17.25 -0.99 -0.83
CA LEU A 58 -18.66 -0.63 -0.65
C LEU A 58 -19.61 -1.82 -0.87
N GLU A 59 -19.22 -2.80 -1.69
CA GLU A 59 -20.03 -4.00 -1.95
C GLU A 59 -20.20 -4.85 -0.68
N ALA A 60 -19.16 -4.96 0.16
CA ALA A 60 -19.26 -5.69 1.44
C ALA A 60 -20.20 -5.05 2.46
N VAL A 61 -20.38 -3.72 2.38
CA VAL A 61 -21.14 -2.95 3.38
C VAL A 61 -22.48 -2.44 2.85
N SER A 62 -22.84 -2.74 1.59
CA SER A 62 -24.09 -2.28 0.98
C SER A 62 -25.06 -3.42 0.65
N LYS A 63 -26.34 -3.07 0.48
CA LYS A 63 -27.38 -3.96 -0.07
C LYS A 63 -28.33 -3.12 -0.92
N ARG A 64 -28.53 -3.54 -2.17
CA ARG A 64 -29.39 -2.83 -3.15
C ARG A 64 -29.03 -1.33 -3.27
N GLY A 65 -27.74 -1.01 -3.25
CA GLY A 65 -27.23 0.37 -3.36
C GLY A 65 -27.17 1.17 -2.05
N TRP A 66 -27.71 0.66 -0.95
CA TRP A 66 -27.73 1.36 0.35
C TRP A 66 -26.66 0.84 1.29
N ILE A 67 -25.92 1.75 1.93
CA ILE A 67 -24.94 1.40 2.96
C ILE A 67 -25.65 0.92 4.23
N ILE A 68 -25.27 -0.26 4.71
CA ILE A 68 -25.73 -0.81 5.98
C ILE A 68 -24.72 -0.43 7.06
N LYS A 69 -25.04 0.59 7.87
CA LYS A 69 -24.15 1.12 8.93
C LYS A 69 -23.57 0.04 9.84
N LYS A 70 -24.37 -0.97 10.23
CA LYS A 70 -23.90 -2.08 11.07
C LYS A 70 -22.77 -2.87 10.41
N ARG A 71 -22.86 -3.11 9.08
CA ARG A 71 -21.81 -3.80 8.32
C ARG A 71 -20.58 -2.92 8.16
N GLU A 72 -20.76 -1.64 7.88
CA GLU A 72 -19.67 -0.67 7.80
C GLU A 72 -18.87 -0.62 9.11
N TYR A 73 -19.55 -0.44 10.24
CA TYR A 73 -18.88 -0.39 11.55
C TYR A 73 -18.19 -1.71 11.90
N SER A 74 -18.84 -2.85 11.63
CA SER A 74 -18.24 -4.16 11.88
C SER A 74 -16.99 -4.42 11.03
N LEU A 75 -17.02 -4.04 9.75
CA LEU A 75 -15.86 -4.13 8.86
C LEU A 75 -14.73 -3.22 9.36
N SER A 76 -15.04 -1.97 9.68
CA SER A 76 -14.05 -1.01 10.13
C SER A 76 -13.43 -1.38 11.48
N ASP A 77 -14.23 -1.85 12.44
CA ASP A 77 -13.77 -2.32 13.75
C ASP A 77 -12.76 -3.48 13.62
N LYS A 78 -13.04 -4.42 12.72
CA LYS A 78 -12.12 -5.53 12.40
C LYS A 78 -10.72 -5.00 12.04
N TYR A 79 -10.64 -4.04 11.11
CA TYR A 79 -9.33 -3.51 10.65
C TYR A 79 -8.70 -2.54 11.64
N VAL A 80 -9.50 -1.78 12.41
CA VAL A 80 -8.97 -0.95 13.51
C VAL A 80 -8.25 -1.82 14.54
N LYS A 81 -8.84 -2.96 14.91
CA LYS A 81 -8.23 -3.92 15.84
C LYS A 81 -7.03 -4.62 15.23
N ALA A 82 -7.17 -5.16 14.01
CA ALA A 82 -6.10 -5.89 13.35
C ALA A 82 -4.83 -5.04 13.11
N LEU A 83 -5.00 -3.73 12.92
CA LEU A 83 -3.90 -2.81 12.64
C LEU A 83 -3.47 -2.00 13.88
N SER A 84 -4.06 -2.26 15.05
CA SER A 84 -3.81 -1.51 16.28
C SER A 84 -3.90 0.00 16.08
N ILE A 85 -4.99 0.45 15.43
CA ILE A 85 -5.23 1.87 15.17
C ILE A 85 -5.80 2.51 16.43
N LYS A 86 -5.10 3.51 16.95
CA LYS A 86 -5.52 4.27 18.13
C LYS A 86 -6.54 5.31 17.69
N ILE A 87 -7.81 5.11 18.04
CA ILE A 87 -8.92 5.98 17.64
C ILE A 87 -9.80 6.35 18.85
N PRO A 88 -10.38 7.56 18.86
CA PRO A 88 -11.40 7.93 19.84
C PRO A 88 -12.76 7.29 19.55
N GLY A 89 -13.01 6.90 18.30
CA GLY A 89 -14.21 6.20 17.86
C GLY A 89 -14.35 6.18 16.34
N LEU A 90 -15.12 5.23 15.82
CA LEU A 90 -15.27 5.00 14.37
C LEU A 90 -15.95 6.13 13.61
N SER A 91 -16.78 6.94 14.28
CA SER A 91 -17.48 8.09 13.71
C SER A 91 -16.60 9.35 13.60
N TYR A 92 -15.44 9.39 14.26
CA TYR A 92 -14.60 10.58 14.27
C TYR A 92 -13.96 10.85 12.90
N PRO A 93 -13.78 12.13 12.51
CA PRO A 93 -13.05 12.48 11.29
C PRO A 93 -11.63 11.93 11.30
N ILE A 94 -11.21 11.36 10.17
CA ILE A 94 -9.86 10.79 10.06
C ILE A 94 -8.75 11.86 10.12
N SER A 95 -9.08 13.12 9.77
CA SER A 95 -8.18 14.27 9.88
C SER A 95 -7.58 14.46 11.27
N ASN A 96 -8.28 14.00 12.31
CA ASN A 96 -7.88 14.21 13.70
C ASN A 96 -6.91 13.13 14.22
N LEU A 97 -6.63 12.10 13.43
CA LEU A 97 -5.65 11.07 13.78
C LEU A 97 -4.22 11.54 13.48
N SER A 98 -3.25 10.99 14.22
CA SER A 98 -1.83 11.16 13.91
C SER A 98 -1.49 10.57 12.53
N GLY A 99 -0.40 11.03 11.92
CA GLY A 99 0.03 10.55 10.59
C GLY A 99 0.16 9.02 10.51
N GLY A 100 0.75 8.39 11.53
CA GLY A 100 0.84 6.93 11.61
C GLY A 100 -0.52 6.23 11.64
N ASN A 101 -1.48 6.72 12.43
CA ASN A 101 -2.83 6.15 12.48
C ASN A 101 -3.61 6.41 11.18
N GLN A 102 -3.42 7.57 10.54
CA GLN A 102 -3.95 7.82 9.20
C GLN A 102 -3.41 6.82 8.18
N GLN A 103 -2.10 6.53 8.21
CA GLN A 103 -1.48 5.56 7.33
C GLN A 103 -2.04 4.15 7.56
N LYS A 104 -2.19 3.73 8.81
CA LYS A 104 -2.85 2.45 9.15
C LYS A 104 -4.29 2.39 8.65
N CYS A 105 -5.06 3.47 8.78
CA CYS A 105 -6.41 3.53 8.21
C CYS A 105 -6.42 3.41 6.68
N LEU A 106 -5.46 4.03 5.99
CA LEU A 106 -5.29 3.90 4.55
C LEU A 106 -4.97 2.45 4.16
N ILE A 107 -4.10 1.77 4.91
CA ILE A 107 -3.82 0.35 4.71
C ILE A 107 -5.08 -0.49 4.96
N GLY A 108 -5.79 -0.25 6.07
CA GLY A 108 -7.04 -0.92 6.42
C GLY A 108 -8.12 -0.77 5.34
N LYS A 109 -8.21 0.41 4.70
CA LYS A 109 -9.08 0.64 3.54
C LYS A 109 -8.79 -0.37 2.42
N TRP A 110 -7.53 -0.57 2.05
CA TRP A 110 -7.17 -1.49 0.97
C TRP A 110 -7.24 -2.95 1.39
N LEU A 111 -6.84 -3.28 2.62
CA LEU A 111 -7.00 -4.64 3.17
C LEU A 111 -8.46 -5.09 3.24
N SER A 112 -9.40 -4.15 3.36
CA SER A 112 -10.83 -4.44 3.28
C SER A 112 -11.25 -5.09 1.96
N THR A 113 -10.48 -4.90 0.89
CA THR A 113 -10.76 -5.46 -0.44
C THR A 113 -10.21 -6.88 -0.65
N ASN A 114 -9.55 -7.46 0.36
CA ASN A 114 -8.84 -8.74 0.26
C ASN A 114 -7.83 -8.78 -0.90
N PRO A 115 -6.82 -7.87 -0.89
CA PRO A 115 -5.87 -7.74 -2.00
C PRO A 115 -4.96 -8.96 -2.10
N LYS A 116 -4.60 -9.31 -3.34
CA LYS A 116 -3.55 -10.26 -3.69
C LYS A 116 -2.18 -9.58 -3.78
N VAL A 117 -2.16 -8.32 -4.23
CA VAL A 117 -0.96 -7.50 -4.37
C VAL A 117 -1.25 -6.09 -3.85
N ILE A 118 -0.36 -5.56 -3.02
CA ILE A 118 -0.39 -4.18 -2.55
C ILE A 118 0.89 -3.49 -3.01
N ILE A 119 0.72 -2.38 -3.71
CA ILE A 119 1.80 -1.49 -4.14
C ILE A 119 1.71 -0.23 -3.27
N MET A 120 2.80 0.15 -2.62
CA MET A 120 2.84 1.35 -1.78
C MET A 120 3.96 2.27 -2.21
N ASP A 121 3.62 3.53 -2.38
CA ASP A 121 4.53 4.60 -2.77
C ASP A 121 4.87 5.45 -1.54
N GLU A 122 6.14 5.47 -1.15
CA GLU A 122 6.68 6.19 0.01
C GLU A 122 5.82 5.98 1.28
N PRO A 123 5.61 4.70 1.70
CA PRO A 123 4.59 4.32 2.68
C PRO A 123 4.78 4.94 4.06
N THR A 124 6.00 5.42 4.36
CA THR A 124 6.37 5.96 5.65
C THR A 124 6.73 7.45 5.62
N ARG A 125 6.45 8.13 4.51
CA ARG A 125 6.70 9.58 4.43
C ARG A 125 5.79 10.36 5.39
N GLY A 126 6.42 11.27 6.15
CA GLY A 126 5.70 12.18 7.05
C GLY A 126 5.05 11.49 8.28
N ILE A 127 5.59 10.34 8.70
CA ILE A 127 5.26 9.70 9.98
C ILE A 127 6.54 9.51 10.82
N ASP A 128 6.40 9.45 12.15
CA ASP A 128 7.53 9.30 13.06
C ASP A 128 8.19 7.90 13.00
N VAL A 129 9.43 7.80 13.47
CA VAL A 129 10.25 6.57 13.42
C VAL A 129 9.57 5.37 14.10
N GLY A 130 8.82 5.61 15.18
CA GLY A 130 8.08 4.54 15.87
C GLY A 130 6.96 3.99 14.98
N ALA A 131 6.16 4.89 14.40
CA ALA A 131 5.11 4.52 13.46
C ALA A 131 5.67 3.82 12.20
N LYS A 132 6.84 4.23 11.68
CA LYS A 132 7.47 3.55 10.53
C LYS A 132 7.66 2.06 10.79
N ARG A 133 8.25 1.70 11.93
CA ARG A 133 8.49 0.30 12.32
C ARG A 133 7.19 -0.51 12.41
N GLU A 134 6.13 0.09 12.94
CA GLU A 134 4.82 -0.57 13.01
C GLU A 134 4.25 -0.87 11.61
N ILE A 135 4.40 0.06 10.66
CA ILE A 135 4.00 -0.15 9.27
C ILE A 135 4.84 -1.24 8.62
N HIS A 136 6.16 -1.25 8.83
CA HIS A 136 7.05 -2.29 8.29
C HIS A 136 6.68 -3.69 8.78
N ASN A 137 6.44 -3.84 10.09
CA ASN A 137 6.01 -5.12 10.67
C ASN A 137 4.67 -5.58 10.10
N LEU A 138 3.74 -4.66 9.89
CA LEU A 138 2.47 -4.95 9.25
C LEU A 138 2.68 -5.47 7.82
N LEU A 139 3.53 -4.82 7.02
CA LEU A 139 3.81 -5.24 5.65
C LEU A 139 4.47 -6.61 5.58
N ARG A 140 5.40 -6.89 6.50
CA ARG A 140 6.01 -8.22 6.65
C ARG A 140 4.97 -9.28 6.97
N SER A 141 4.07 -9.02 7.92
CA SER A 141 2.99 -9.95 8.26
C SER A 141 2.02 -10.21 7.10
N LEU A 142 1.75 -9.20 6.27
CA LEU A 142 0.94 -9.37 5.06
C LEU A 142 1.65 -10.25 4.02
N SER A 143 2.96 -10.06 3.84
CA SER A 143 3.80 -10.91 2.98
C SER A 143 3.78 -12.37 3.44
N GLU A 144 3.94 -12.61 4.75
CA GLU A 144 3.86 -13.94 5.36
C GLU A 144 2.48 -14.61 5.18
N GLN A 145 1.41 -13.83 5.05
CA GLN A 145 0.06 -14.31 4.75
C GLN A 145 -0.18 -14.58 3.26
N GLY A 146 0.84 -14.38 2.41
CA GLY A 146 0.77 -14.63 0.96
C GLY A 146 0.28 -13.44 0.13
N VAL A 147 0.22 -12.23 0.70
CA VAL A 147 -0.06 -11.00 -0.07
C VAL A 147 1.24 -10.50 -0.68
N GLY A 148 1.28 -10.30 -2.00
CA GLY A 148 2.43 -9.68 -2.66
C GLY A 148 2.57 -8.22 -2.26
N VAL A 149 3.69 -7.83 -1.66
CA VAL A 149 3.95 -6.43 -1.27
C VAL A 149 5.04 -5.84 -2.14
N ILE A 150 4.74 -4.72 -2.79
CA ILE A 150 5.70 -3.91 -3.56
C ILE A 150 5.79 -2.54 -2.89
N ILE A 151 6.99 -2.17 -2.47
CA ILE A 151 7.26 -0.85 -1.88
C ILE A 151 8.13 -0.07 -2.85
N VAL A 152 7.73 1.16 -3.12
CA VAL A 152 8.54 2.18 -3.79
C VAL A 152 8.97 3.16 -2.71
N SER A 153 10.27 3.32 -2.54
CA SER A 153 10.85 4.22 -1.54
C SER A 153 12.20 4.73 -2.03
N SER A 154 12.55 5.93 -1.60
CA SER A 154 13.87 6.54 -1.74
C SER A 154 14.68 6.47 -0.43
N GLU A 155 14.10 5.99 0.67
CA GLU A 155 14.78 5.81 1.95
C GLU A 155 15.49 4.44 2.02
N LEU A 156 16.82 4.43 1.80
CA LEU A 156 17.62 3.20 1.81
C LEU A 156 17.48 2.35 3.09
N PRO A 157 17.48 2.92 4.31
CA PRO A 157 17.32 2.13 5.53
C PRO A 157 15.98 1.39 5.59
N GLU A 158 14.91 1.98 5.04
CA GLU A 158 13.60 1.33 4.95
C GLU A 158 13.66 0.14 4.01
N ILE A 159 14.18 0.34 2.79
CA ILE A 159 14.25 -0.71 1.76
C ILE A 159 15.08 -1.90 2.26
N ILE A 160 16.26 -1.64 2.84
CA ILE A 160 17.18 -2.67 3.36
C ILE A 160 16.53 -3.45 4.51
N GLY A 161 15.72 -2.80 5.36
CA GLY A 161 15.10 -3.45 6.51
C GLY A 161 13.89 -4.34 6.20
N VAL A 162 13.24 -4.15 5.05
CA VAL A 162 11.94 -4.80 4.76
C VAL A 162 11.92 -5.64 3.50
N ALA A 163 12.80 -5.39 2.53
CA ALA A 163 12.71 -6.03 1.22
C ALA A 163 13.38 -7.41 1.21
N ASP A 164 12.68 -8.41 0.67
CA ASP A 164 13.28 -9.71 0.31
C ASP A 164 14.16 -9.59 -0.94
N ARG A 165 13.77 -8.71 -1.87
CA ARG A 165 14.47 -8.41 -3.12
C ARG A 165 14.25 -6.96 -3.52
N ILE A 166 15.31 -6.31 -3.98
CA ILE A 166 15.29 -4.89 -4.37
C ILE A 166 15.48 -4.79 -5.88
N ALA A 167 14.62 -4.03 -6.56
CA ALA A 167 14.77 -3.65 -7.95
C ALA A 167 15.26 -2.19 -8.00
N VAL A 168 16.45 -1.96 -8.55
CA VAL A 168 17.02 -0.60 -8.63
C VAL A 168 16.76 -0.03 -10.01
N MET A 169 16.20 1.18 -10.06
CA MET A 169 15.88 1.90 -11.29
C MET A 169 16.87 3.06 -11.48
N HIS A 170 17.36 3.27 -12.71
CA HIS A 170 18.18 4.41 -13.12
C HIS A 170 17.69 4.93 -14.47
N GLU A 171 17.39 6.23 -14.55
CA GLU A 171 16.88 6.91 -15.76
C GLU A 171 15.73 6.16 -16.48
N GLY A 172 14.78 5.62 -15.71
CA GLY A 172 13.61 4.92 -16.23
C GLY A 172 13.89 3.49 -16.73
N ARG A 173 15.11 2.97 -16.52
CA ARG A 173 15.49 1.58 -16.80
C ARG A 173 15.78 0.83 -15.51
N LEU A 174 15.55 -0.48 -15.52
CA LEU A 174 16.00 -1.36 -14.44
C LEU A 174 17.52 -1.50 -14.53
N ALA A 175 18.24 -1.03 -13.52
CA ALA A 175 19.69 -1.14 -13.41
C ALA A 175 20.12 -2.53 -12.90
N GLY A 176 19.32 -3.14 -12.03
CA GLY A 176 19.60 -4.48 -11.51
C GLY A 176 18.68 -4.91 -10.38
N PHE A 177 18.85 -6.15 -9.93
CA PHE A 177 18.23 -6.68 -8.73
C PHE A 177 19.29 -6.96 -7.66
N LEU A 178 18.96 -6.73 -6.40
CA LEU A 178 19.75 -7.11 -5.23
C LEU A 178 18.93 -8.01 -4.33
N GLN A 179 19.56 -9.05 -3.78
CA GLN A 179 18.95 -9.98 -2.82
C GLN A 179 20.00 -10.56 -1.88
N GLY A 180 19.59 -10.96 -0.67
CA GLY A 180 20.48 -11.57 0.31
C GLY A 180 21.68 -10.67 0.63
N GLU A 181 22.89 -11.23 0.58
CA GLU A 181 24.15 -10.54 0.90
C GLU A 181 24.47 -9.38 -0.04
N GLN A 182 23.84 -9.31 -1.22
CA GLN A 182 24.05 -8.21 -2.16
C GLN A 182 23.35 -6.91 -1.70
N VAL A 183 22.40 -7.00 -0.77
CA VAL A 183 21.65 -5.85 -0.26
C VAL A 183 22.55 -5.05 0.66
N SER A 184 23.12 -3.97 0.11
CA SER A 184 23.85 -2.95 0.86
C SER A 184 23.55 -1.56 0.30
N GLU A 185 23.67 -0.55 1.15
CA GLU A 185 23.53 0.85 0.74
C GLU A 185 24.48 1.18 -0.42
N GLU A 186 25.73 0.71 -0.34
CA GLU A 186 26.73 0.88 -1.40
C GLU A 186 26.27 0.28 -2.74
N ASN A 187 25.78 -0.97 -2.74
CA ASN A 187 25.35 -1.64 -3.98
C ASN A 187 24.10 -1.00 -4.58
N ILE A 188 23.17 -0.55 -3.73
CA ILE A 188 21.99 0.19 -4.19
C ILE A 188 22.42 1.49 -4.85
N MET A 189 23.31 2.25 -4.21
CA MET A 189 23.81 3.53 -4.75
C MET A 189 24.62 3.36 -6.04
N LYS A 190 25.43 2.30 -6.15
CA LYS A 190 26.13 1.96 -7.40
C LYS A 190 25.14 1.77 -8.55
N LEU A 191 24.15 0.89 -8.37
CA LEU A 191 23.12 0.66 -9.40
C LEU A 191 22.30 1.93 -9.70
N ALA A 192 21.94 2.70 -8.67
CA ALA A 192 21.13 3.92 -8.82
C ALA A 192 21.88 5.07 -9.54
N SER A 193 23.21 5.05 -9.52
CA SER A 193 24.08 5.98 -10.26
C SER A 193 24.44 5.51 -11.68
N GLY A 194 23.98 4.32 -12.08
CA GLY A 194 24.28 3.73 -13.39
C GLY A 194 25.61 2.96 -13.44
N ALA A 195 26.27 2.75 -12.30
CA ALA A 195 27.45 1.90 -12.22
C ALA A 195 27.07 0.41 -12.15
N ASN A 196 27.96 -0.45 -12.63
CA ASN A 196 27.78 -1.91 -12.56
C ASN A 196 28.33 -2.48 -11.25
N LEU A 197 27.70 -3.56 -10.76
CA LEU A 197 28.27 -4.39 -9.71
C LEU A 197 29.44 -5.17 -10.32
N SER A 198 30.67 -4.86 -9.89
CA SER A 198 31.90 -5.57 -10.27
C SER A 198 31.98 -6.94 -9.62
#